data_AF-A0A934G0U5-F1
#
_entry.id   AF-A0A934G0U5-F1
#
_cell.length_a   1.000
_cell.length_b   1.000
_cell.length_c   1.000
_cell.angle_alpha   90.00
_cell.angle_beta   90.00
_cell.angle_gamma   90.00
#
_symmetry.space_group_name_H-M   'P 1'
#
loop_
_entity.id
_entity.type
_entity.pdbx_description
1 polymer ?
#
loop_
_entity_poly.entity_id
_entity_poly.type
_entity_poly.pdbx_seq_one_letter_code
_entity_poly.pdbx_strand_id
1 'polypeptide(L)'
;MQLPFTVEQFFDVIRAYNLAVWPVQVVLLAFAAAAIALVVFPQRWSGVGISLILATLWAWLGLVYHLAFFTPINPLAYAFAAISVAGAAVFFWQGVVWRRLEFRWVTSARAVIGLGLVVFALVAYPAWSSFSGHGYPALPTFGLPCPTTLFTIGLLAFVAPPYPRSTLVAPVLWCFVGAQAAVLFGVHADLGLVVAGLFGIVLLIRSRGVTAPPSAAP
;
A
#
# COMPACT_ATOMS: atom_id res chain seq x y z
N MET A 1 -24.80 3.73 -9.11
CA MET A 1 -24.32 2.73 -10.08
C MET A 1 -24.49 1.36 -9.45
N GLN A 2 -25.02 0.37 -10.18
CA GLN A 2 -25.03 -1.01 -9.70
C GLN A 2 -23.64 -1.61 -9.91
N LEU A 3 -23.12 -2.30 -8.90
CA LEU A 3 -21.84 -3.01 -8.99
C LEU A 3 -22.04 -4.33 -9.76
N PRO A 4 -21.00 -4.83 -10.46
CA PRO A 4 -21.11 -6.08 -11.20
C PRO A 4 -21.15 -7.34 -10.31
N PHE A 5 -21.05 -7.19 -8.98
CA PHE A 5 -21.03 -8.27 -8.00
C PHE A 5 -21.69 -7.83 -6.68
N THR A 6 -22.08 -8.80 -5.85
CA THR A 6 -22.69 -8.56 -4.53
C THR A 6 -21.66 -8.46 -3.40
N VAL A 7 -22.09 -8.00 -2.22
CA VAL A 7 -21.22 -7.91 -1.02
C VAL A 7 -20.71 -9.30 -0.62
N GLU A 8 -21.54 -10.33 -0.75
CA GLU A 8 -21.17 -11.71 -0.44
C GLU A 8 -20.06 -12.20 -1.37
N GLN A 9 -20.21 -11.97 -2.69
CA GLN A 9 -19.19 -12.32 -3.68
C GLN A 9 -17.84 -11.62 -3.41
N PHE A 10 -17.87 -10.38 -2.92
CA PHE A 10 -16.67 -9.66 -2.52
C PHE A 10 -15.92 -10.37 -1.38
N PHE A 11 -16.62 -10.71 -0.30
CA PHE A 11 -16.01 -11.40 0.84
C PHE A 11 -15.62 -12.85 0.52
N ASP A 12 -16.32 -13.51 -0.40
CA ASP A 12 -15.97 -14.84 -0.88
C ASP A 12 -14.66 -14.84 -1.68
N VAL A 13 -14.40 -13.80 -2.47
CA VAL A 13 -13.09 -13.62 -3.11
C VAL A 13 -11.98 -13.44 -2.08
N ILE A 14 -12.21 -12.67 -1.01
CA ILE A 14 -11.23 -12.51 0.09
C ILE A 14 -10.99 -13.85 0.78
N ARG A 15 -12.05 -14.61 1.07
CA ARG A 15 -11.97 -15.96 1.64
C ARG A 15 -11.14 -16.90 0.77
N ALA A 16 -11.46 -16.97 -0.52
CA ALA A 16 -10.76 -17.82 -1.47
C ALA A 16 -9.27 -17.45 -1.57
N TYR A 17 -8.97 -16.16 -1.68
CA TYR A 17 -7.60 -15.65 -1.66
C TYR A 17 -6.88 -16.06 -0.37
N ASN A 18 -7.46 -15.79 0.80
CA ASN A 18 -6.81 -16.01 2.08
C ASN A 18 -6.49 -17.48 2.37
N LEU A 19 -7.39 -18.38 1.95
CA LEU A 19 -7.18 -19.82 2.07
C LEU A 19 -6.14 -20.32 1.06
N ALA A 20 -6.18 -19.82 -0.18
CA ALA A 20 -5.30 -20.27 -1.25
C ALA A 20 -3.84 -19.85 -1.05
N VAL A 21 -3.59 -18.68 -0.46
CA VAL A 21 -2.23 -18.16 -0.27
C VAL A 21 -1.66 -18.45 1.11
N TRP A 22 -2.41 -19.07 2.02
CA TRP A 22 -1.86 -19.47 3.33
C TRP A 22 -0.67 -20.42 3.14
N PRO A 23 0.50 -20.22 3.80
CA PRO A 23 0.79 -19.29 4.89
C PRO A 23 1.51 -17.98 4.49
N VAL A 24 1.44 -17.56 3.23
CA VAL A 24 2.16 -16.38 2.70
C VAL A 24 1.83 -15.10 3.46
N GLN A 25 0.66 -14.96 4.07
CA GLN A 25 0.33 -13.80 4.92
C GLN A 25 1.36 -13.57 6.04
N VAL A 26 1.96 -14.64 6.58
CA VAL A 26 3.03 -14.54 7.58
C VAL A 26 4.28 -13.88 6.96
N VAL A 27 4.61 -14.23 5.72
CA VAL A 27 5.73 -13.63 4.98
C VAL A 27 5.45 -12.15 4.68
N LEU A 28 4.21 -11.82 4.30
CA LEU A 28 3.82 -10.42 4.05
C LEU A 28 3.92 -9.58 5.33
N LEU A 29 3.48 -10.11 6.47
CA LEU A 29 3.67 -9.45 7.78
C LEU A 29 5.15 -9.33 8.15
N ALA A 30 5.98 -10.33 7.83
CA ALA A 30 7.43 -10.26 8.03
C ALA A 30 8.06 -9.14 7.19
N PHE A 31 7.60 -8.94 5.95
CA PHE A 31 8.01 -7.78 5.14
C PHE A 31 7.61 -6.45 5.77
N ALA A 32 6.39 -6.34 6.32
CA ALA A 32 5.97 -5.14 7.03
C ALA A 32 6.88 -4.84 8.23
N ALA A 33 7.16 -5.86 9.07
CA ALA A 33 8.05 -5.75 10.21
C ALA A 33 9.48 -5.37 9.79
N ALA A 34 10.01 -6.00 8.72
CA ALA A 34 11.33 -5.68 8.18
C ALA A 34 11.41 -4.24 7.68
N ALA A 35 10.39 -3.74 6.97
CA ALA A 35 10.37 -2.36 6.51
C ALA A 35 10.33 -1.37 7.69
N ILE A 36 9.54 -1.64 8.73
CA ILE A 36 9.52 -0.84 9.96
C ILE A 36 10.90 -0.84 10.62
N ALA A 37 11.52 -2.02 10.77
CA ALA A 37 12.85 -2.15 11.35
C ALA A 37 13.90 -1.36 10.56
N LEU A 38 13.83 -1.35 9.23
CA LEU A 38 14.75 -0.57 8.38
C LEU A 38 14.53 0.94 8.46
N VAL A 39 13.34 1.41 8.84
CA VAL A 39 13.06 2.83 9.12
C VAL A 39 13.61 3.22 10.49
N VAL A 40 13.42 2.38 11.51
CA VAL A 40 13.84 2.65 12.90
C VAL A 40 15.34 2.50 13.09
N PHE A 41 15.94 1.49 12.44
CA PHE A 41 17.37 1.16 12.50
C PHE A 41 18.00 1.33 11.11
N PRO A 42 18.14 2.58 10.62
CA PRO A 42 18.55 2.84 9.25
C PRO A 42 19.98 2.36 8.97
N GLN A 43 20.14 1.67 7.85
CA GLN A 43 21.40 1.23 7.26
C GLN A 43 21.60 1.92 5.90
N ARG A 44 22.82 1.88 5.37
CA ARG A 44 23.14 2.44 4.02
C ARG A 44 22.26 1.87 2.90
N TRP A 45 21.70 0.68 3.09
CA TRP A 45 20.84 -0.01 2.12
C TRP A 45 19.35 0.03 2.49
N SER A 46 18.94 0.63 3.61
CA SER A 46 17.54 0.67 4.06
C SER A 46 16.60 1.21 2.99
N GLY A 47 17.02 2.27 2.27
CA GLY A 47 16.26 2.83 1.15
C GLY A 47 15.93 1.81 0.07
N VAL A 48 16.93 1.01 -0.34
CA VAL A 48 16.77 -0.07 -1.31
C VAL A 48 15.88 -1.17 -0.75
N GLY A 49 16.12 -1.60 0.49
CA GLY A 49 15.36 -2.68 1.13
C GLY A 49 13.88 -2.37 1.29
N ILE A 50 13.54 -1.18 1.81
CA ILE A 50 12.15 -0.72 1.95
C ILE A 50 11.49 -0.59 0.58
N SER A 51 12.20 -0.04 -0.40
CA SER A 51 11.65 0.12 -1.76
C SER A 51 11.39 -1.21 -2.45
N LEU A 52 12.27 -2.20 -2.25
CA LEU A 52 12.07 -3.55 -2.76
C LEU A 52 10.85 -4.21 -2.11
N ILE A 53 10.71 -4.06 -0.78
CA ILE A 53 9.52 -4.54 -0.05
C ILE A 53 8.24 -3.90 -0.61
N LEU A 54 8.21 -2.58 -0.75
CA LEU A 54 7.06 -1.88 -1.32
C LEU A 54 6.77 -2.33 -2.75
N ALA A 55 7.81 -2.52 -3.59
CA ALA A 55 7.65 -3.04 -4.94
C ALA A 55 7.02 -4.45 -4.93
N THR A 56 7.50 -5.35 -4.06
CA THR A 56 6.95 -6.69 -3.91
C THR A 56 5.51 -6.68 -3.44
N LEU A 57 5.16 -5.85 -2.45
CA LEU A 57 3.79 -5.72 -1.96
C LEU A 57 2.84 -5.21 -3.06
N TRP A 58 3.25 -4.20 -3.82
CA TRP A 58 2.45 -3.65 -4.92
C TRP A 58 2.32 -4.62 -6.10
N ALA A 59 3.37 -5.39 -6.40
CA ALA A 59 3.32 -6.45 -7.40
C ALA A 59 2.37 -7.57 -6.96
N TRP A 60 2.42 -7.96 -5.68
CA TRP A 60 1.52 -8.93 -5.09
C TRP A 60 0.05 -8.49 -5.19
N LEU A 61 -0.24 -7.23 -4.90
CA LEU A 61 -1.58 -6.66 -5.10
C LEU A 61 -2.04 -6.78 -6.55
N GLY A 62 -1.20 -6.38 -7.50
CA GLY A 62 -1.58 -6.37 -8.91
C GLY A 62 -1.74 -7.76 -9.50
N LEU A 63 -0.73 -8.62 -9.30
CA LEU A 63 -0.64 -9.91 -9.97
C LEU A 63 -1.42 -11.00 -9.25
N VAL A 64 -1.31 -11.07 -7.92
CA VAL A 64 -1.97 -12.13 -7.16
C VAL A 64 -3.41 -11.72 -6.89
N TYR A 65 -3.64 -10.65 -6.14
CA TYR A 65 -5.01 -10.31 -5.76
C TYR A 65 -5.86 -9.85 -6.95
N HIS A 66 -5.47 -8.77 -7.63
CA HIS A 66 -6.33 -8.18 -8.66
C HIS A 66 -6.50 -9.12 -9.86
N LEU A 67 -5.40 -9.59 -10.47
CA LEU A 67 -5.50 -10.45 -11.65
C LEU A 67 -6.04 -11.85 -11.33
N ALA A 68 -5.46 -12.58 -10.38
CA ALA A 68 -5.84 -13.98 -10.18
C ALA A 68 -7.14 -14.19 -9.40
N PHE A 69 -7.52 -13.27 -8.51
CA PHE A 69 -8.71 -13.44 -7.65
C PHE A 69 -9.85 -12.46 -7.93
N PHE A 70 -9.57 -11.21 -8.33
CA PHE A 70 -10.61 -10.18 -8.43
C PHE A 70 -11.17 -9.97 -9.85
N THR A 71 -10.40 -10.25 -10.90
CA THR A 71 -10.89 -10.16 -12.30
C THR A 71 -12.14 -11.00 -12.61
N PRO A 72 -12.38 -12.20 -12.02
CA PRO A 72 -13.57 -12.99 -12.33
C PRO A 72 -14.89 -12.29 -11.98
N ILE A 73 -14.90 -11.45 -10.95
CA ILE A 73 -16.11 -10.76 -10.48
C ILE A 73 -16.14 -9.28 -10.83
N ASN A 74 -14.99 -8.68 -11.16
CA ASN A 74 -14.89 -7.26 -11.45
C ASN A 74 -13.93 -6.97 -12.61
N PRO A 75 -14.44 -6.64 -13.82
CA PRO A 75 -13.61 -6.27 -14.96
C PRO A 75 -12.68 -5.06 -14.69
N LEU A 76 -13.04 -4.14 -13.78
CA LEU A 76 -12.15 -3.03 -13.40
C LEU A 76 -10.88 -3.51 -12.69
N ALA A 77 -10.84 -4.76 -12.21
CA ALA A 77 -9.64 -5.34 -11.61
C ALA A 77 -8.44 -5.36 -12.57
N TYR A 78 -8.65 -5.38 -13.90
CA TYR A 78 -7.55 -5.22 -14.86
C TYR A 78 -6.89 -3.83 -14.75
N ALA A 79 -7.69 -2.77 -14.59
CA ALA A 79 -7.17 -1.42 -14.37
C ALA A 79 -6.49 -1.30 -13.00
N PHE A 80 -7.07 -1.93 -11.97
CA PHE A 80 -6.50 -1.96 -10.62
C PHE A 80 -5.15 -2.70 -10.58
N ALA A 81 -5.05 -3.80 -11.33
CA ALA A 81 -3.82 -4.53 -11.52
C ALA A 81 -2.77 -3.67 -12.24
N ALA A 82 -3.14 -2.98 -13.32
CA ALA A 82 -2.24 -2.10 -14.05
C ALA A 82 -1.68 -0.98 -13.16
N ILE A 83 -2.54 -0.32 -12.36
CA ILE A 83 -2.10 0.72 -11.39
C ILE A 83 -1.17 0.11 -10.35
N SER A 84 -1.49 -1.06 -9.83
CA SER A 84 -0.70 -1.74 -8.79
C SER A 84 0.69 -2.14 -9.32
N VAL A 85 0.76 -2.75 -10.51
CA VAL A 85 2.00 -3.14 -11.16
C VAL A 85 2.83 -1.91 -11.55
N ALA A 86 2.19 -0.83 -12.03
CA ALA A 86 2.89 0.43 -12.28
C ALA A 86 3.49 1.01 -10.99
N GLY A 87 2.75 0.98 -9.88
CA GLY A 87 3.26 1.36 -8.55
C GLY A 87 4.47 0.52 -8.14
N ALA A 88 4.41 -0.81 -8.34
CA ALA A 88 5.53 -1.71 -8.07
C ALA A 88 6.77 -1.35 -8.88
N ALA A 89 6.61 -1.14 -10.20
CA ALA A 89 7.69 -0.73 -11.08
C ALA A 89 8.28 0.63 -10.65
N VAL A 90 7.45 1.59 -10.24
CA VAL A 90 7.91 2.89 -9.74
C VAL A 90 8.74 2.75 -8.46
N PHE A 91 8.29 1.96 -7.48
CA PHE A 91 9.07 1.72 -6.25
C PHE A 91 10.41 1.05 -6.57
N PHE A 92 10.41 0.07 -7.47
CA PHE A 92 11.63 -0.61 -7.90
C PHE A 92 12.59 0.35 -8.62
N TRP A 93 12.15 1.07 -9.65
CA TRP A 93 13.02 1.96 -10.40
C TRP A 93 13.54 3.14 -9.56
N GLN A 94 12.64 3.82 -8.84
CA GLN A 94 13.04 4.99 -8.05
C GLN A 94 13.90 4.59 -6.85
N GLY A 95 13.56 3.51 -6.16
CA GLY A 95 14.19 3.14 -4.89
C GLY A 95 15.35 2.15 -4.99
N VAL A 96 15.30 1.21 -5.94
CA VAL A 96 16.31 0.15 -6.10
C VAL A 96 17.33 0.53 -7.19
N VAL A 97 16.84 0.87 -8.39
CA VAL A 97 17.71 1.18 -9.54
C VAL A 97 18.37 2.55 -9.39
N TRP A 98 17.56 3.59 -9.17
CA TRP A 98 18.06 4.96 -9.05
C TRP A 98 18.41 5.39 -7.62
N ARG A 99 18.04 4.59 -6.61
CA ARG A 99 18.34 4.83 -5.19
C ARG A 99 17.96 6.24 -4.70
N ARG A 100 16.83 6.75 -5.18
CA ARG A 100 16.28 8.09 -4.87
C ARG A 100 15.37 8.12 -3.65
N LEU A 101 15.20 6.99 -2.97
CA LEU A 101 14.37 6.88 -1.78
C LEU A 101 15.24 6.58 -0.57
N GLU A 102 15.35 7.55 0.31
CA GLU A 102 15.97 7.41 1.62
C GLU A 102 14.92 7.56 2.70
N PHE A 103 14.88 6.63 3.65
CA PHE A 103 13.93 6.64 4.76
C PHE A 103 14.66 6.93 6.05
N ARG A 104 14.14 7.87 6.84
CA ARG A 104 14.72 8.26 8.13
C ARG A 104 13.61 8.47 9.14
N TRP A 105 13.85 8.02 10.37
CA TRP A 105 13.01 8.41 11.49
C TRP A 105 13.12 9.93 11.72
N VAL A 106 11.98 10.59 11.86
CA VAL A 106 11.91 12.03 12.16
C VAL A 106 10.91 12.26 13.28
N THR A 107 11.21 13.15 14.22
CA THR A 107 10.27 13.55 15.28
C THR A 107 9.43 14.73 14.78
N SER A 108 8.34 14.41 14.07
CA SER A 108 7.45 15.44 13.50
C SER A 108 6.00 14.96 13.43
N ALA A 109 5.06 15.90 13.26
CA ALA A 109 3.65 15.57 13.02
C ALA A 109 3.47 14.60 11.83
N ARG A 110 4.32 14.70 10.81
CA ARG A 110 4.37 13.78 9.66
C ARG A 110 4.62 12.33 10.12
N ALA A 111 5.58 12.12 11.03
CA ALA A 111 5.89 10.79 11.55
C ALA A 111 4.79 10.24 12.45
N VAL A 112 4.11 11.10 13.23
CA VAL A 112 2.98 10.67 14.07
C VAL A 112 1.84 10.15 13.19
N ILE A 113 1.46 10.89 12.14
CA ILE A 113 0.43 10.46 11.19
C ILE A 113 0.88 9.18 10.46
N GLY A 114 2.12 9.13 9.99
CA GLY A 114 2.68 7.97 9.30
C GLY A 114 2.67 6.70 10.16
N LEU A 115 3.13 6.81 11.41
CA LEU A 115 3.10 5.71 12.37
C LEU A 115 1.66 5.30 12.68
N GLY A 116 0.75 6.27 12.86
CA GLY A 116 -0.67 6.01 13.05
C GLY A 116 -1.26 5.18 11.91
N LEU A 117 -0.92 5.50 10.65
CA LEU A 117 -1.37 4.72 9.48
C LEU A 117 -0.77 3.31 9.44
N VAL A 118 0.51 3.14 9.79
CA VAL A 118 1.16 1.83 9.88
C VAL A 118 0.51 0.96 10.96
N VAL A 119 0.31 1.50 12.16
CA VAL A 119 -0.36 0.78 13.27
C VAL A 119 -1.81 0.48 12.92
N PHE A 120 -2.49 1.44 12.29
CA PHE A 120 -3.87 1.24 11.84
C PHE A 120 -3.94 0.09 10.83
N ALA A 121 -3.08 0.07 9.82
CA ALA A 121 -3.04 -0.98 8.80
C ALA A 121 -2.79 -2.38 9.38
N LEU A 122 -1.87 -2.51 10.34
CA LEU A 122 -1.38 -3.80 10.82
C LEU A 122 -2.17 -4.34 12.03
N VAL A 123 -2.77 -3.47 12.83
CA VAL A 123 -3.39 -3.84 14.11
C VAL A 123 -4.86 -3.44 14.14
N ALA A 124 -5.15 -2.14 14.01
CA ALA A 124 -6.51 -1.65 14.19
C ALA A 124 -7.46 -2.14 13.09
N TYR A 125 -6.99 -2.20 11.85
CA TYR A 125 -7.74 -2.66 10.68
C TYR A 125 -8.19 -4.12 10.83
N PRO A 126 -7.29 -5.11 11.04
CA PRO A 126 -7.72 -6.49 11.20
C PRO A 126 -8.55 -6.72 12.47
N ALA A 127 -8.25 -5.99 13.56
CA ALA A 127 -9.07 -6.04 14.77
C ALA A 127 -10.50 -5.54 14.50
N TRP A 128 -10.64 -4.37 13.87
CA TRP A 128 -11.94 -3.78 13.53
C TRP A 128 -12.75 -4.69 12.62
N SER A 129 -12.13 -5.23 11.57
CA SER A 129 -12.80 -6.11 10.63
C SER A 129 -13.28 -7.40 11.31
N SER A 130 -12.50 -7.97 12.23
CA SER A 130 -12.91 -9.11 13.04
C SER A 130 -14.10 -8.76 13.97
N PHE A 131 -14.06 -7.60 14.65
CA PHE A 131 -15.17 -7.14 15.50
C PHE A 131 -16.45 -6.84 14.71
N SER A 132 -16.30 -6.43 13.45
CA SER A 132 -17.40 -6.16 12.53
C SER A 132 -17.94 -7.42 11.84
N GLY A 133 -17.62 -8.62 12.35
CA GLY A 133 -18.14 -9.91 11.87
C GLY A 133 -17.36 -10.53 10.71
N HIS A 134 -16.28 -9.91 10.25
CA HIS A 134 -15.47 -10.38 9.12
C HIS A 134 -14.14 -10.97 9.61
N GLY A 135 -14.23 -12.01 10.46
CA GLY A 135 -13.06 -12.76 10.91
C GLY A 135 -12.39 -13.57 9.78
N TYR A 136 -11.18 -14.06 10.04
CA TYR A 136 -10.51 -14.97 9.09
C TYR A 136 -11.41 -16.18 8.79
N PRO A 137 -11.57 -16.60 7.52
CA PRO A 137 -10.83 -16.17 6.32
C PRO A 137 -11.43 -15.00 5.52
N ALA A 138 -12.55 -14.40 5.93
CA ALA A 138 -13.15 -13.24 5.23
C ALA A 138 -12.49 -11.89 5.59
N LEU A 139 -11.52 -11.92 6.50
CA LEU A 139 -10.72 -10.77 6.96
C LEU A 139 -9.84 -10.20 5.82
N PRO A 140 -9.88 -8.89 5.51
CA PRO A 140 -8.92 -8.29 4.61
C PRO A 140 -7.54 -8.18 5.29
N THR A 141 -6.73 -9.24 5.19
CA THR A 141 -5.39 -9.33 5.80
C THR A 141 -4.39 -8.39 5.14
N PHE A 142 -3.26 -8.14 5.81
CA PHE A 142 -2.12 -7.47 5.17
C PHE A 142 -1.68 -8.24 3.91
N GLY A 143 -1.38 -7.50 2.83
CA GLY A 143 -1.24 -8.06 1.49
C GLY A 143 -2.46 -7.87 0.59
N LEU A 144 -3.63 -7.56 1.15
CA LEU A 144 -4.79 -7.05 0.40
C LEU A 144 -4.73 -5.52 0.25
N PRO A 145 -5.49 -4.93 -0.70
CA PRO A 145 -5.21 -3.57 -1.15
C PRO A 145 -5.31 -2.51 -0.05
N CYS A 146 -6.39 -2.47 0.73
CA CYS A 146 -6.62 -1.42 1.72
C CYS A 146 -5.52 -1.34 2.81
N PRO A 147 -5.21 -2.40 3.58
CA PRO A 147 -4.15 -2.35 4.59
C PRO A 147 -2.77 -2.09 3.98
N THR A 148 -2.49 -2.64 2.80
CA THR A 148 -1.20 -2.44 2.12
C THR A 148 -1.00 -0.99 1.67
N THR A 149 -2.04 -0.32 1.18
CA THR A 149 -1.98 1.09 0.79
C THR A 149 -1.86 2.01 1.99
N LEU A 150 -2.62 1.78 3.06
CA LEU A 150 -2.48 2.49 4.34
C LEU A 150 -1.04 2.42 4.85
N PHE A 151 -0.49 1.21 4.90
CA PHE A 151 0.90 0.97 5.28
C PHE A 151 1.90 1.68 4.36
N THR A 152 1.67 1.62 3.04
CA THR A 152 2.55 2.28 2.04
C THR A 152 2.59 3.80 2.26
N ILE A 153 1.44 4.46 2.39
CA ILE A 153 1.39 5.90 2.69
C ILE A 153 2.04 6.20 4.04
N GLY A 154 1.80 5.35 5.04
CA GLY A 154 2.43 5.44 6.36
C GLY A 154 3.96 5.41 6.29
N LEU A 155 4.54 4.48 5.53
CA LEU A 155 5.99 4.41 5.31
C LEU A 155 6.53 5.60 4.52
N LEU A 156 5.79 6.08 3.51
CA LEU A 156 6.17 7.28 2.74
C LEU A 156 6.14 8.55 3.59
N ALA A 157 5.58 8.53 4.81
CA ALA A 157 5.76 9.61 5.78
C ALA A 157 7.22 9.74 6.27
N PHE A 158 8.04 8.70 6.11
CA PHE A 158 9.43 8.67 6.58
C PHE A 158 10.45 8.90 5.45
N VAL A 159 10.01 9.13 4.20
CA VAL A 159 10.94 9.44 3.11
C VAL A 159 11.56 10.84 3.29
N ALA A 160 12.88 10.93 3.22
CA ALA A 160 13.64 12.16 3.34
C ALA A 160 13.56 12.99 2.04
N PRO A 161 13.33 14.32 2.09
CA PRO A 161 13.40 15.19 0.91
C PRO A 161 14.84 15.35 0.37
N PRO A 162 15.02 15.56 -0.96
CA PRO A 162 14.01 15.49 -2.01
C PRO A 162 13.67 14.03 -2.40
N TYR A 163 12.42 13.77 -2.79
CA TYR A 163 11.96 12.44 -3.22
C TYR A 163 11.05 12.54 -4.45
N PRO A 164 11.02 11.50 -5.32
CA PRO A 164 10.25 11.51 -6.56
C PRO A 164 8.74 11.40 -6.32
N ARG A 165 7.96 12.34 -6.90
CA ARG A 165 6.49 12.40 -6.78
C ARG A 165 5.79 11.14 -7.25
N SER A 166 6.37 10.46 -8.25
CA SER A 166 5.82 9.27 -8.89
C SER A 166 5.47 8.16 -7.88
N THR A 167 6.23 8.04 -6.80
CA THR A 167 6.03 7.01 -5.76
C THR A 167 4.73 7.18 -4.97
N LEU A 168 4.14 8.38 -4.98
CA LEU A 168 2.87 8.66 -4.31
C LEU A 168 1.66 8.52 -5.23
N VAL A 169 1.84 8.52 -6.55
CA VAL A 169 0.72 8.55 -7.51
C VAL A 169 -0.16 7.32 -7.37
N ALA A 170 0.41 6.12 -7.49
CA ALA A 170 -0.37 4.89 -7.39
C ALA A 170 -1.00 4.70 -5.98
N PRO A 171 -0.27 4.87 -4.85
CA PRO A 171 -0.86 4.82 -3.52
C PRO A 171 -2.02 5.80 -3.29
N VAL A 172 -1.87 7.05 -3.74
CA VAL A 172 -2.90 8.08 -3.56
C VAL A 172 -4.12 7.78 -4.43
N LEU A 173 -3.94 7.39 -5.69
CA LEU A 173 -5.06 6.98 -6.55
C LEU A 173 -5.82 5.81 -5.93
N TRP A 174 -5.09 4.82 -5.40
CA TRP A 174 -5.71 3.67 -4.77
C TRP A 174 -6.51 4.04 -3.51
N CYS A 175 -6.05 5.02 -2.72
CA CYS A 175 -6.81 5.47 -1.55
C CYS A 175 -8.25 5.88 -1.90
N PHE A 176 -8.46 6.58 -3.02
CA PHE A 176 -9.79 7.00 -3.45
C PHE A 176 -10.61 5.87 -4.08
N VAL A 177 -9.95 4.92 -4.75
CA VAL A 177 -10.63 3.72 -5.26
C VAL A 177 -11.07 2.82 -4.10
N GLY A 178 -10.16 2.50 -3.20
CA GLY A 178 -10.40 1.61 -2.05
C GLY A 178 -11.35 2.19 -1.02
N ALA A 179 -11.38 3.52 -0.80
CA ALA A 179 -12.32 4.14 0.13
C ALA A 179 -13.80 3.88 -0.23
N GLN A 180 -14.10 3.56 -1.50
CA GLN A 180 -15.46 3.22 -1.91
C GLN A 180 -15.96 1.93 -1.23
N ALA A 181 -15.06 1.02 -0.85
CA ALA A 181 -15.43 -0.21 -0.15
C ALA A 181 -16.05 0.03 1.24
N ALA A 182 -15.73 1.16 1.89
CA ALA A 182 -16.38 1.56 3.15
C ALA A 182 -17.89 1.78 2.98
N VAL A 183 -18.29 2.41 1.88
CA VAL A 183 -19.69 2.79 1.62
C VAL A 183 -20.44 1.67 0.90
N LEU A 184 -19.76 0.98 -0.04
CA LEU A 184 -20.38 0.00 -0.93
C LEU A 184 -20.43 -1.41 -0.33
N PHE A 185 -19.47 -1.78 0.53
CA PHE A 185 -19.34 -3.14 1.06
C PHE A 185 -19.37 -3.20 2.60
N GLY A 186 -19.60 -2.07 3.27
CA GLY A 186 -19.66 -2.00 4.75
C GLY A 186 -18.30 -2.17 5.45
N VAL A 187 -17.19 -2.05 4.71
CA VAL A 187 -15.82 -2.14 5.26
C VAL A 187 -15.42 -0.79 5.86
N HIS A 188 -16.06 -0.39 6.97
CA HIS A 188 -15.90 0.95 7.55
C HIS A 188 -14.45 1.34 7.89
N ALA A 189 -13.57 0.36 8.14
CA ALA A 189 -12.15 0.59 8.33
C ALA A 189 -11.47 1.26 7.11
N ASP A 190 -12.04 1.12 5.91
CA ASP A 190 -11.54 1.75 4.68
C ASP A 190 -11.77 3.27 4.65
N LEU A 191 -12.52 3.86 5.59
CA LEU A 191 -12.52 5.32 5.79
C LEU A 191 -11.12 5.84 6.15
N GLY A 192 -10.27 5.00 6.73
CA GLY A 192 -8.85 5.32 6.94
C GLY A 192 -8.12 5.65 5.62
N LEU A 193 -8.56 5.11 4.48
CA LEU A 193 -7.97 5.44 3.18
C LEU A 193 -8.25 6.88 2.76
N VAL A 194 -9.34 7.50 3.20
CA VAL A 194 -9.60 8.93 2.94
C VAL A 194 -8.53 9.77 3.65
N VAL A 195 -8.25 9.46 4.92
CA VAL A 195 -7.20 10.13 5.70
C VAL A 195 -5.83 9.92 5.05
N ALA A 196 -5.51 8.69 4.64
CA ALA A 196 -4.26 8.37 3.97
C ALA A 196 -4.13 9.06 2.60
N GLY A 197 -5.21 9.13 1.82
CA GLY A 197 -5.23 9.79 0.52
C GLY A 197 -4.97 11.29 0.63
N LEU A 198 -5.67 11.98 1.55
CA LEU A 198 -5.45 13.40 1.82
C LEU A 198 -4.02 13.66 2.31
N PHE A 199 -3.51 12.83 3.22
CA PHE A 199 -2.15 12.94 3.70
C PHE A 199 -1.12 12.69 2.58
N GLY A 200 -1.36 11.68 1.73
CA GLY A 200 -0.53 11.41 0.56
C GLY A 200 -0.51 12.56 -0.44
N ILE A 201 -1.62 13.26 -0.66
CA ILE A 201 -1.67 14.50 -1.46
C ILE A 201 -0.78 15.59 -0.84
N VAL A 202 -0.84 15.78 0.48
CA VAL A 202 0.05 16.74 1.16
C VAL A 202 1.53 16.37 0.94
N LEU A 203 1.88 15.08 1.05
CA LEU A 203 3.24 14.60 0.75
C LEU A 203 3.62 14.84 -0.73
N LEU A 204 2.66 14.69 -1.64
CA LEU A 204 2.87 14.90 -3.07
C LEU A 204 3.13 16.37 -3.38
N ILE A 205 2.36 17.30 -2.81
CA ILE A 205 2.55 18.75 -2.98
C ILE A 205 3.90 19.19 -2.40
N ARG A 206 4.30 18.65 -1.25
CA ARG A 206 5.56 19.00 -0.56
C ARG A 206 6.80 18.38 -1.18
N SER A 207 6.66 17.40 -2.08
CA SER A 207 7.80 16.79 -2.76
C SER A 207 8.46 17.83 -3.69
N ARG A 208 9.66 18.28 -3.32
CA ARG A 208 10.55 19.00 -4.24
C ARG A 208 11.13 17.95 -5.17
N GLY A 209 10.73 17.96 -6.44
CA GLY A 209 11.10 16.92 -7.40
C GLY A 209 12.62 16.76 -7.48
N VAL A 210 13.10 15.52 -7.50
CA VAL A 210 14.51 15.21 -7.79
C VAL A 210 14.73 15.54 -9.26
N THR A 211 15.40 16.67 -9.55
CA THR A 211 15.86 16.98 -10.91
C THR A 211 16.75 15.85 -11.39
N ALA A 212 16.57 15.41 -12.65
CA ALA A 212 17.43 14.40 -13.25
C ALA A 212 18.91 14.83 -13.13
N PRO A 213 19.84 13.90 -12.88
CA PRO A 213 21.26 14.23 -12.95
C PRO A 213 21.55 14.84 -14.33
N PRO A 214 22.35 15.91 -14.42
CA PRO A 214 22.69 16.51 -15.71
C PRO A 214 23.25 15.41 -16.63
N SER A 215 22.69 15.30 -17.83
CA SER A 215 23.27 14.47 -18.87
C SER A 215 24.73 14.90 -19.05
N ALA A 216 25.68 14.00 -18.83
CA ALA A 216 27.03 14.20 -19.29
C ALA A 216 26.93 14.39 -20.81
N ALA A 217 27.00 15.64 -21.28
CA ALA A 217 27.13 15.93 -22.68
C ALA A 217 28.52 15.41 -23.13
N PRO A 218 28.62 14.84 -24.34
CA PRO A 218 29.86 14.29 -24.88
C PRO A 218 30.94 15.36 -25.06
#